data_AF-A0A6I3LX85-F1
#
_entry.id   AF-A0A6I3LX85-F1
#
_cell.length_a   1.000
_cell.length_b   1.000
_cell.length_c   1.000
_cell.angle_alpha   90.00
_cell.angle_beta   90.00
_cell.angle_gamma   90.00
#
_symmetry.space_group_name_H-M   'P 1'
#
loop_
_entity.id
_entity.type
_entity.pdbx_description
1 polymer ?
#
loop_
_entity_poly.entity_id
_entity_poly.type
_entity_poly.pdbx_seq_one_letter_code
_entity_poly.pdbx_strand_id
1 'polypeptide(L)'
;MKAVILAGGKGTRLGLTDVPKPMVNVAGKPLLLHQIELLKRYGIKDVILLTGHLGNVIENYFGDGHKFGVNISYIVEDIPLGTSGAVKELEGLISDRFLVLYGDVMMDFDIDSFIQFDSEANSIASIIVHPNDHPYDSDLVETNEHGYVNKFLSKPHEENLFYSNNVNAATYIFHPDIFQYINKGELSDFGKDIFPAILHKGIHKIRAYNTPEYIKDLGTPDRLTLVENAVISGKVASFNKKFKRPAIFLDRDGVINEEVDNLRNINDFKLLPRVSEAIKKINNSKFLAIVITNQPMIAKGFLSELELSEIHKKLETEIGHERAYVNKIYYCPHHPEAGFEGEIISLKIKCECRKPNIGMIEKAVKEFNIDLSKSYFIGDTTIDVQTGINANVKTVLVKTGHAGSDKKYNVKPDAIAIDLYDAVSQILEMNDN
;
A
#
# COMPACT_ATOMS: atom_id res chain seq x y z
N MET A 1 -1.81 -21.17 12.29
CA MET A 1 -1.17 -20.85 10.98
C MET A 1 0.34 -20.98 11.15
N LYS A 2 1.05 -21.61 10.21
CA LYS A 2 2.52 -21.62 10.17
C LYS A 2 3.04 -20.43 9.36
N ALA A 3 4.25 -19.95 9.68
CA ALA A 3 4.97 -18.99 8.85
C ALA A 3 6.17 -19.65 8.17
N VAL A 4 6.46 -19.22 6.95
CA VAL A 4 7.59 -19.64 6.13
C VAL A 4 8.39 -18.39 5.79
N ILE A 5 9.70 -18.39 6.02
CA ILE A 5 10.56 -17.27 5.66
C ILE A 5 11.61 -17.73 4.64
N LEU A 6 11.66 -17.04 3.49
CA LEU A 6 12.68 -17.25 2.46
C LEU A 6 13.99 -16.60 2.90
N ALA A 7 14.92 -17.39 3.44
CA ALA A 7 16.13 -16.92 4.11
C ALA A 7 17.43 -17.28 3.36
N GLY A 8 17.38 -17.50 2.04
CA GLY A 8 18.54 -17.91 1.21
C GLY A 8 19.41 -16.77 0.64
N GLY A 9 19.09 -15.50 0.90
CA GLY A 9 19.71 -14.36 0.21
C GLY A 9 21.20 -14.14 0.51
N LYS A 10 22.04 -14.03 -0.53
CA LYS A 10 23.51 -13.82 -0.39
C LYS A 10 23.92 -12.44 0.11
N GLY A 11 23.15 -11.39 -0.20
CA GLY A 11 23.50 -10.01 0.21
C GLY A 11 24.67 -9.39 -0.57
N THR A 12 24.98 -9.87 -1.77
CA THR A 12 26.12 -9.38 -2.58
C THR A 12 26.08 -7.88 -2.85
N ARG A 13 24.89 -7.31 -3.11
CA ARG A 13 24.69 -5.87 -3.32
C ARG A 13 24.94 -5.02 -2.07
N LEU A 14 24.94 -5.63 -0.89
CA LEU A 14 25.30 -5.00 0.38
C LEU A 14 26.79 -5.17 0.71
N GLY A 15 27.55 -5.88 -0.12
CA GLY A 15 28.96 -6.20 0.15
C GLY A 15 29.17 -7.21 1.28
N LEU A 16 28.15 -8.01 1.62
CA LEU A 16 28.27 -9.04 2.66
C LEU A 16 29.07 -10.25 2.13
N THR A 17 30.02 -10.72 2.94
CA THR A 17 30.87 -11.89 2.63
C THR A 17 30.57 -13.09 3.54
N ASP A 18 30.48 -12.84 4.84
CA ASP A 18 30.40 -13.90 5.87
C ASP A 18 29.08 -13.88 6.65
N VAL A 19 28.14 -13.04 6.21
CA VAL A 19 26.82 -12.87 6.84
C VAL A 19 25.75 -13.01 5.76
N PRO A 20 24.81 -13.96 5.86
CA PRO A 20 23.71 -14.04 4.91
C PRO A 20 22.79 -12.82 5.07
N LYS A 21 22.11 -12.41 3.99
CA LYS A 21 21.30 -11.18 3.98
C LYS A 21 20.27 -11.09 5.11
N PRO A 22 19.54 -12.17 5.48
CA PRO A 22 18.61 -12.13 6.61
C PRO A 22 19.27 -11.85 7.97
N MET A 23 20.59 -12.03 8.07
CA MET A 23 21.37 -11.78 9.30
C MET A 23 22.03 -10.41 9.33
N VAL A 24 21.80 -9.55 8.32
CA VAL A 24 22.31 -8.18 8.35
C VAL A 24 21.81 -7.45 9.60
N ASN A 25 22.70 -6.70 10.24
CA ASN A 25 22.35 -5.90 11.41
C ASN A 25 21.45 -4.73 11.00
N VAL A 26 20.32 -4.60 11.67
CA VAL A 26 19.39 -3.48 11.55
C VAL A 26 19.14 -2.96 12.96
N ALA A 27 19.71 -1.81 13.29
CA ALA A 27 19.56 -1.17 14.61
C ALA A 27 19.88 -2.11 15.81
N GLY A 28 20.97 -2.89 15.68
CA GLY A 28 21.51 -3.73 16.76
C GLY A 28 20.93 -5.15 16.83
N LYS A 29 20.07 -5.54 15.89
CA LYS A 29 19.50 -6.89 15.78
C LYS A 29 19.60 -7.41 14.34
N PRO A 30 19.75 -8.73 14.11
CA PRO A 30 19.59 -9.31 12.79
C PRO A 30 18.21 -8.99 12.19
N LEU A 31 18.13 -8.70 10.89
CA LEU A 31 16.85 -8.48 10.20
C LEU A 31 15.83 -9.60 10.48
N LEU A 32 16.26 -10.86 10.37
CA LEU A 32 15.41 -12.02 10.59
C LEU A 32 14.86 -12.07 12.03
N LEU A 33 15.58 -11.54 13.01
CA LEU A 33 15.09 -11.45 14.38
C LEU A 33 13.90 -10.48 14.51
N HIS A 34 13.91 -9.36 13.77
CA HIS A 34 12.74 -8.45 13.73
C HIS A 34 11.49 -9.16 13.21
N GLN A 35 11.64 -10.01 12.17
CA GLN A 35 10.53 -10.80 11.62
C GLN A 35 10.03 -11.87 12.59
N ILE A 36 10.93 -12.58 13.28
CA ILE A 36 10.56 -13.56 14.31
C ILE A 36 9.82 -12.89 15.48
N GLU A 37 10.28 -11.72 15.93
CA GLU A 37 9.62 -10.94 16.98
C GLU A 37 8.23 -10.44 16.53
N LEU A 38 8.09 -10.04 15.26
CA LEU A 38 6.80 -9.70 14.66
C LEU A 38 5.85 -10.90 14.68
N LEU A 39 6.25 -12.04 14.13
CA LEU A 39 5.42 -13.26 14.09
C LEU A 39 4.95 -13.68 15.50
N LYS A 40 5.88 -13.69 16.47
CA LYS A 40 5.58 -13.98 17.87
C LYS A 40 4.53 -13.03 18.46
N ARG A 41 4.60 -11.73 18.14
CA ARG A 41 3.63 -10.70 18.60
C ARG A 41 2.20 -11.04 18.21
N TYR A 42 2.02 -11.74 17.09
CA TYR A 42 0.73 -12.21 16.56
C TYR A 42 0.44 -13.68 16.90
N GLY A 43 1.22 -14.30 17.79
CA GLY A 43 1.02 -15.69 18.20
C GLY A 43 1.39 -16.73 17.15
N ILE A 44 2.01 -16.34 16.03
CA ILE A 44 2.54 -17.27 15.03
C ILE A 44 3.89 -17.77 15.52
N LYS A 45 3.88 -18.96 16.13
CA LYS A 45 5.06 -19.53 16.78
C LYS A 45 5.74 -20.62 15.97
N ASP A 46 5.07 -21.27 15.04
CA ASP A 46 5.68 -22.31 14.21
C ASP A 46 6.22 -21.69 12.92
N VAL A 47 7.55 -21.59 12.83
CA VAL A 47 8.27 -20.93 11.74
C VAL A 47 9.16 -21.93 11.00
N ILE A 48 9.07 -21.93 9.69
CA ILE A 48 9.93 -22.71 8.81
C ILE A 48 10.85 -21.74 8.07
N LEU A 49 12.16 -21.91 8.24
CA LEU A 49 13.17 -21.11 7.54
C LEU A 49 13.67 -21.90 6.32
N LEU A 50 13.45 -21.35 5.12
CA LEU A 50 14.03 -21.88 3.90
C LEU A 50 15.40 -21.23 3.71
N THR A 51 16.44 -21.91 4.18
CA THR A 51 17.81 -21.40 4.22
C THR A 51 18.60 -21.87 3.01
N GLY A 52 19.64 -21.12 2.64
CA GLY A 52 20.55 -21.51 1.57
C GLY A 52 21.97 -21.07 1.90
N HIS A 53 22.47 -20.05 1.22
CA HIS A 53 23.80 -19.50 1.46
C HIS A 53 24.02 -19.15 2.94
N LEU A 54 25.09 -19.70 3.53
CA LEU A 54 25.46 -19.52 4.95
C LEU A 54 24.31 -19.88 5.93
N GLY A 55 23.47 -20.86 5.59
CA GLY A 55 22.37 -21.33 6.45
C GLY A 55 22.82 -21.72 7.85
N ASN A 56 24.03 -22.26 8.01
CA ASN A 56 24.64 -22.58 9.30
C ASN A 56 24.77 -21.35 10.24
N VAL A 57 24.97 -20.13 9.70
CA VAL A 57 25.01 -18.90 10.50
C VAL A 57 23.63 -18.62 11.11
N ILE A 58 22.57 -18.86 10.34
CA ILE A 58 21.18 -18.70 10.78
C ILE A 58 20.85 -19.78 11.82
N GLU A 59 21.15 -21.04 11.55
CA GLU A 59 20.93 -22.16 12.47
C GLU A 59 21.66 -21.98 13.80
N ASN A 60 22.94 -21.60 13.78
CA ASN A 60 23.71 -21.37 14.99
C ASN A 60 23.15 -20.22 15.84
N TYR A 61 22.60 -19.17 15.21
CA TYR A 61 21.99 -18.06 15.93
C TYR A 61 20.61 -18.42 16.48
N PHE A 62 19.78 -19.09 15.69
CA PHE A 62 18.37 -19.30 16.02
C PHE A 62 18.07 -20.59 16.77
N GLY A 63 18.84 -21.66 16.53
CA GLY A 63 18.59 -22.99 17.08
C GLY A 63 17.17 -23.47 16.81
N ASP A 64 16.54 -24.14 17.77
CA ASP A 64 15.13 -24.54 17.69
C ASP A 64 14.13 -23.37 17.88
N GLY A 65 14.61 -22.14 18.08
CA GLY A 65 13.79 -20.95 18.29
C GLY A 65 13.27 -20.75 19.71
N HIS A 66 13.44 -21.71 20.64
CA HIS A 66 12.85 -21.63 21.98
C HIS A 66 13.35 -20.41 22.76
N LYS A 67 14.61 -20.00 22.58
CA LYS A 67 15.17 -18.79 23.23
C LYS A 67 14.45 -17.50 22.80
N PHE A 68 13.79 -17.51 21.64
CA PHE A 68 13.01 -16.40 21.12
C PHE A 68 11.50 -16.57 21.39
N GLY A 69 11.06 -17.71 21.92
CA GLY A 69 9.65 -18.00 22.22
C GLY A 69 8.83 -18.43 21.00
N VAL A 70 9.50 -19.01 20.00
CA VAL A 70 8.92 -19.64 18.80
C VAL A 70 9.51 -21.05 18.63
N ASN A 71 8.99 -21.83 17.69
CA ASN A 71 9.52 -23.11 17.25
C ASN A 71 10.03 -22.94 15.81
N ILE A 72 11.31 -23.21 15.57
CA ILE A 72 11.94 -23.04 14.27
C ILE A 72 12.35 -24.40 13.70
N SER A 73 11.96 -24.65 12.46
CA SER A 73 12.47 -25.76 11.64
C SER A 73 13.13 -25.23 10.38
N TYR A 74 14.06 -26.00 9.81
CA TYR A 74 14.89 -25.58 8.69
C TYR A 74 14.69 -26.51 7.50
N ILE A 75 14.64 -25.91 6.31
CA ILE A 75 14.81 -26.63 5.04
C ILE A 75 15.97 -25.95 4.33
N VAL A 76 17.03 -26.72 4.07
CA VAL A 76 18.24 -26.22 3.45
C VAL A 76 18.17 -26.49 1.95
N GLU A 77 18.31 -25.44 1.16
CA GLU A 77 18.47 -25.53 -0.28
C GLU A 77 19.96 -25.67 -0.62
N ASP A 78 20.33 -26.82 -1.21
CA ASP A 78 21.69 -27.03 -1.74
C ASP A 78 21.95 -26.20 -3.00
N ILE A 79 20.90 -25.99 -3.81
CA ILE A 79 20.93 -25.25 -5.07
C ILE A 79 19.86 -24.15 -4.99
N PRO A 80 20.16 -22.89 -5.35
CA PRO A 80 19.15 -21.84 -5.35
C PRO A 80 18.02 -22.15 -6.36
N LEU A 81 16.80 -22.41 -5.87
CA LEU A 81 15.62 -22.70 -6.69
C LEU A 81 14.69 -21.49 -6.90
N GLY A 82 15.17 -20.29 -6.56
CA GLY A 82 14.39 -19.06 -6.69
C GLY A 82 13.39 -18.91 -5.56
N THR A 83 12.49 -17.94 -5.68
CA THR A 83 11.60 -17.58 -4.55
C THR A 83 10.45 -18.57 -4.35
N SER A 84 9.96 -19.23 -5.40
CA SER A 84 8.89 -20.23 -5.28
C SER A 84 9.40 -21.67 -5.28
N GLY A 85 10.54 -21.97 -5.93
CA GLY A 85 11.07 -23.33 -5.98
C GLY A 85 11.35 -23.91 -4.59
N ALA A 86 11.94 -23.11 -3.70
CA ALA A 86 12.17 -23.44 -2.29
C ALA A 86 10.87 -23.89 -1.57
N VAL A 87 9.77 -23.19 -1.87
CA VAL A 87 8.48 -23.38 -1.22
C VAL A 87 7.87 -24.74 -1.59
N LYS A 88 8.23 -25.33 -2.75
CA LYS A 88 7.74 -26.64 -3.17
C LYS A 88 8.15 -27.77 -2.22
N GLU A 89 9.26 -27.63 -1.49
CA GLU A 89 9.67 -28.63 -0.47
C GLU A 89 8.71 -28.72 0.72
N LEU A 90 7.77 -27.77 0.84
CA LEU A 90 6.71 -27.80 1.86
C LEU A 90 5.50 -28.65 1.45
N GLU A 91 5.43 -29.10 0.20
CA GLU A 91 4.35 -29.96 -0.28
C GLU A 91 4.32 -31.27 0.54
N GLY A 92 3.18 -31.56 1.15
CA GLY A 92 3.00 -32.69 2.06
C GLY A 92 3.44 -32.43 3.51
N LEU A 93 4.16 -31.34 3.80
CA LEU A 93 4.51 -30.90 5.17
C LEU A 93 3.53 -29.87 5.74
N ILE A 94 2.80 -29.17 4.87
CA ILE A 94 1.78 -28.18 5.22
C ILE A 94 0.45 -28.55 4.55
N SER A 95 -0.61 -28.66 5.35
CA SER A 95 -1.98 -28.94 4.91
C SER A 95 -2.93 -27.76 5.05
N ASP A 96 -2.54 -26.71 5.78
CA ASP A 96 -3.35 -25.53 6.04
C ASP A 96 -2.78 -24.30 5.32
N ARG A 97 -3.55 -23.20 5.29
CA ARG A 97 -3.03 -21.92 4.79
C ARG A 97 -1.81 -21.47 5.62
N PHE A 98 -0.81 -20.90 4.95
CA PHE A 98 0.44 -20.51 5.56
C PHE A 98 0.92 -19.13 5.08
N LEU A 99 1.57 -18.40 5.98
CA LEU A 99 2.15 -17.08 5.71
C LEU A 99 3.55 -17.27 5.14
N VAL A 100 3.89 -16.55 4.07
CA VAL A 100 5.21 -16.53 3.44
C VAL A 100 5.77 -15.12 3.50
N LEU A 101 6.97 -14.98 4.06
CA LEU A 101 7.73 -13.74 4.16
C LEU A 101 9.07 -13.87 3.44
N TYR A 102 9.54 -12.77 2.86
CA TYR A 102 10.91 -12.70 2.34
C TYR A 102 11.85 -12.26 3.45
N GLY A 103 12.93 -13.01 3.68
CA GLY A 103 13.87 -12.78 4.78
C GLY A 103 14.75 -11.54 4.62
N ASP A 104 14.57 -10.77 3.55
CA ASP A 104 15.32 -9.56 3.23
C ASP A 104 14.48 -8.27 3.25
N VAL A 105 13.26 -8.37 3.80
CA VAL A 105 12.29 -7.28 3.91
C VAL A 105 12.09 -6.91 5.37
N MET A 106 12.30 -5.64 5.71
CA MET A 106 11.88 -5.10 7.01
C MET A 106 10.38 -4.83 6.98
N MET A 107 9.68 -5.32 7.99
CA MET A 107 8.23 -5.23 8.04
C MET A 107 7.69 -5.07 9.47
N ASP A 108 6.63 -4.28 9.62
CA ASP A 108 5.75 -4.28 10.80
C ASP A 108 4.35 -3.90 10.32
N PHE A 109 3.44 -4.88 10.34
CA PHE A 109 2.07 -4.75 9.84
C PHE A 109 1.08 -5.59 10.66
N ASP A 110 -0.20 -5.34 10.46
CA ASP A 110 -1.31 -6.02 11.11
C ASP A 110 -1.59 -7.38 10.45
N ILE A 111 -0.85 -8.39 10.92
CA ILE A 111 -1.01 -9.77 10.45
C ILE A 111 -2.41 -10.30 10.74
N ASP A 112 -3.06 -9.90 11.85
CA ASP A 112 -4.43 -10.34 12.15
C ASP A 112 -5.41 -9.81 11.09
N SER A 113 -5.28 -8.53 10.72
CA SER A 113 -6.05 -7.95 9.61
C SER A 113 -5.78 -8.65 8.27
N PHE A 114 -4.53 -9.04 7.98
CA PHE A 114 -4.20 -9.75 6.75
C PHE A 114 -4.77 -11.18 6.71
N ILE A 115 -4.70 -11.91 7.83
CA ILE A 115 -5.34 -13.23 7.98
C ILE A 115 -6.86 -13.12 7.85
N GLN A 116 -7.47 -12.12 8.48
CA GLN A 116 -8.90 -11.86 8.37
C GLN A 116 -9.29 -11.59 6.92
N PHE A 117 -8.57 -10.69 6.24
CA PHE A 117 -8.77 -10.42 4.82
C PHE A 117 -8.70 -11.72 4.00
N ASP A 118 -7.66 -12.53 4.17
CA ASP A 118 -7.49 -13.79 3.45
C ASP A 118 -8.67 -14.76 3.66
N SER A 119 -9.21 -14.84 4.88
CA SER A 119 -10.33 -15.72 5.23
C SER A 119 -11.68 -15.35 4.59
N GLU A 120 -11.84 -14.12 4.10
CA GLU A 120 -13.10 -13.61 3.54
C GLU A 120 -13.44 -14.16 2.15
N ALA A 121 -12.51 -14.83 1.48
CA ALA A 121 -12.77 -15.39 0.16
C ALA A 121 -11.96 -16.66 -0.11
N ASN A 122 -12.48 -17.50 -1.00
CA ASN A 122 -11.78 -18.70 -1.45
C ASN A 122 -10.76 -18.36 -2.54
N SER A 123 -9.59 -17.84 -2.15
CA SER A 123 -8.45 -17.58 -3.03
C SER A 123 -7.35 -18.64 -2.86
N ILE A 124 -6.51 -18.81 -3.88
CA ILE A 124 -5.27 -19.59 -3.78
C ILE A 124 -4.17 -18.78 -3.08
N ALA A 125 -4.19 -17.47 -3.27
CA ALA A 125 -3.25 -16.55 -2.65
C ALA A 125 -3.92 -15.25 -2.24
N SER A 126 -3.48 -14.72 -1.11
CA SER A 126 -3.63 -13.30 -0.75
C SER A 126 -2.23 -12.70 -0.72
N ILE A 127 -2.02 -11.61 -1.43
CA ILE A 127 -0.71 -10.93 -1.53
C ILE A 127 -0.82 -9.52 -0.97
N ILE A 128 0.21 -9.05 -0.28
CA ILE A 128 0.27 -7.66 0.13
C ILE A 128 0.76 -6.81 -1.04
N VAL A 129 0.01 -5.73 -1.31
CA VAL A 129 0.42 -4.66 -2.21
C VAL A 129 0.45 -3.34 -1.46
N HIS A 130 1.31 -2.43 -1.88
CA HIS A 130 1.38 -1.11 -1.27
C HIS A 130 1.86 -0.05 -2.25
N PRO A 131 1.43 1.21 -2.10
CA PRO A 131 2.05 2.30 -2.82
C PRO A 131 3.46 2.56 -2.28
N ASN A 132 4.39 2.85 -3.19
CA ASN A 132 5.77 3.16 -2.83
C ASN A 132 6.34 4.37 -3.59
N ASP A 133 7.55 4.77 -3.20
CA ASP A 133 8.29 5.93 -3.74
C ASP A 133 9.19 5.57 -4.93
N HIS A 134 9.15 4.33 -5.43
CA HIS A 134 9.94 3.85 -6.56
C HIS A 134 9.18 2.81 -7.41
N PRO A 135 7.97 3.14 -7.91
CA PRO A 135 7.10 2.18 -8.60
C PRO A 135 7.76 1.62 -9.87
N TYR A 136 8.57 2.41 -10.57
CA TYR A 136 9.30 2.03 -11.79
C TYR A 136 10.39 0.96 -11.61
N ASP A 137 10.83 0.70 -10.37
CA ASP A 137 11.81 -0.37 -10.04
C ASP A 137 11.14 -1.58 -9.40
N SER A 138 9.81 -1.69 -9.49
CA SER A 138 9.03 -2.72 -8.79
C SER A 138 8.04 -3.40 -9.73
N ASP A 139 7.65 -4.64 -9.43
CA ASP A 139 6.53 -5.26 -10.13
C ASP A 139 5.23 -4.64 -9.61
N LEU A 140 4.40 -4.13 -10.53
CA LEU A 140 3.10 -3.53 -10.21
C LEU A 140 1.98 -4.56 -10.35
N VAL A 141 0.93 -4.39 -9.58
CA VAL A 141 -0.23 -5.27 -9.51
C VAL A 141 -1.50 -4.50 -9.85
N GLU A 142 -2.16 -4.87 -10.92
CA GLU A 142 -3.49 -4.36 -11.23
C GLU A 142 -4.57 -5.25 -10.60
N THR A 143 -5.65 -4.62 -10.14
CA THR A 143 -6.77 -5.30 -9.48
C THR A 143 -8.09 -4.86 -10.08
N ASN A 144 -9.09 -5.72 -10.00
CA ASN A 144 -10.47 -5.32 -10.25
C ASN A 144 -11.11 -4.65 -9.01
N GLU A 145 -12.34 -4.19 -9.16
CA GLU A 145 -13.13 -3.52 -8.10
C GLU A 145 -13.37 -4.38 -6.84
N HIS A 146 -13.24 -5.71 -6.96
CA HIS A 146 -13.40 -6.66 -5.85
C HIS A 146 -12.06 -7.03 -5.18
N GLY A 147 -10.94 -6.41 -5.59
CA GLY A 147 -9.63 -6.64 -5.02
C GLY A 147 -8.98 -7.95 -5.46
N TYR A 148 -9.44 -8.55 -6.57
CA TYR A 148 -8.73 -9.66 -7.22
C TYR A 148 -7.71 -9.13 -8.22
N VAL A 149 -6.55 -9.76 -8.25
CA VAL A 149 -5.48 -9.43 -9.19
C VAL A 149 -5.90 -9.85 -10.60
N ASN A 150 -5.79 -8.95 -11.57
CA ASN A 150 -6.04 -9.25 -12.99
C ASN A 150 -4.75 -9.30 -13.82
N LYS A 151 -3.70 -8.56 -13.41
CA LYS A 151 -2.45 -8.44 -14.16
C LYS A 151 -1.27 -8.11 -13.24
N PHE A 152 -0.12 -8.70 -13.55
CA PHE A 152 1.18 -8.26 -13.03
C PHE A 152 1.92 -7.52 -14.14
N LEU A 153 2.50 -6.38 -13.82
CA LEU A 153 3.29 -5.56 -14.73
C LEU A 153 4.73 -5.63 -14.26
N SER A 154 5.49 -6.58 -14.83
CA SER A 154 6.91 -6.73 -14.50
C SER A 154 7.73 -5.55 -15.01
N LYS A 155 8.89 -5.32 -14.38
CA LYS A 155 9.88 -4.37 -14.88
C LYS A 155 10.77 -4.99 -15.99
N PRO A 156 11.26 -4.19 -16.96
CA PRO A 156 10.93 -2.78 -17.18
C PRO A 156 9.50 -2.62 -17.71
N HIS A 157 8.81 -1.57 -17.26
CA HIS A 157 7.44 -1.29 -17.70
C HIS A 157 7.41 -0.77 -19.14
N GLU A 158 6.24 -0.90 -19.78
CA GLU A 158 5.97 -0.32 -21.09
C GLU A 158 6.12 1.22 -21.05
N GLU A 159 6.61 1.78 -22.14
CA GLU A 159 6.74 3.23 -22.31
C GLU A 159 5.34 3.88 -22.31
N ASN A 160 5.17 4.99 -21.57
CA ASN A 160 3.88 5.69 -21.37
C ASN A 160 2.79 4.90 -20.62
N LEU A 161 3.17 3.86 -19.87
CA LEU A 161 2.24 3.16 -18.99
C LEU A 161 1.71 4.09 -17.89
N PHE A 162 0.40 4.31 -17.86
CA PHE A 162 -0.29 4.76 -16.65
C PHE A 162 -0.60 3.57 -15.75
N TYR A 163 -0.28 3.68 -14.47
CA TYR A 163 -0.41 2.59 -13.51
C TYR A 163 -1.04 3.06 -12.21
N SER A 164 -1.69 2.11 -11.51
CA SER A 164 -1.95 2.28 -10.09
C SER A 164 -0.72 1.88 -9.30
N ASN A 165 -0.33 2.68 -8.31
CA ASN A 165 0.87 2.45 -7.52
C ASN A 165 0.60 1.35 -6.49
N ASN A 166 0.54 0.11 -6.96
CA ASN A 166 0.34 -1.09 -6.16
C ASN A 166 1.52 -2.02 -6.40
N VAL A 167 2.56 -1.87 -5.59
CA VAL A 167 3.76 -2.70 -5.69
C VAL A 167 3.59 -3.97 -4.88
N ASN A 168 3.98 -5.11 -5.47
CA ASN A 168 4.06 -6.38 -4.75
C ASN A 168 5.07 -6.29 -3.59
N ALA A 169 4.60 -6.53 -2.36
CA ALA A 169 5.38 -6.35 -1.13
C ALA A 169 6.06 -7.64 -0.62
N ALA A 170 6.13 -8.70 -1.44
CA ALA A 170 6.82 -9.95 -1.12
C ALA A 170 6.35 -10.63 0.19
N THR A 171 5.07 -10.45 0.51
CA THR A 171 4.42 -10.99 1.71
C THR A 171 3.08 -11.59 1.31
N TYR A 172 2.89 -12.88 1.61
CA TYR A 172 1.80 -13.67 1.02
C TYR A 172 1.15 -14.59 2.05
N ILE A 173 -0.14 -14.86 1.91
CA ILE A 173 -0.78 -16.04 2.49
C ILE A 173 -1.20 -16.97 1.35
N PHE A 174 -0.82 -18.24 1.44
CA PHE A 174 -1.14 -19.23 0.43
C PHE A 174 -2.04 -20.34 0.95
N HIS A 175 -2.93 -20.80 0.08
CA HIS A 175 -3.57 -22.09 0.17
C HIS A 175 -2.62 -23.20 -0.32
N PRO A 176 -2.64 -24.42 0.24
CA PRO A 176 -1.82 -25.55 -0.22
C PRO A 176 -1.93 -25.86 -1.72
N ASP A 177 -3.07 -25.54 -2.36
CA ASP A 177 -3.24 -25.65 -3.82
C ASP A 177 -2.21 -24.84 -4.61
N ILE A 178 -1.50 -23.89 -3.99
CA ILE A 178 -0.38 -23.18 -4.62
C ILE A 178 0.68 -24.16 -5.15
N PHE A 179 0.90 -25.30 -4.48
CA PHE A 179 1.94 -26.25 -4.86
C PHE A 179 1.69 -26.87 -6.25
N GLN A 180 0.44 -26.93 -6.73
CA GLN A 180 0.13 -27.47 -8.06
C GLN A 180 0.68 -26.60 -9.21
N TYR A 181 1.07 -25.35 -8.91
CA TYR A 181 1.67 -24.43 -9.89
C TYR A 181 3.20 -24.39 -9.83
N ILE A 182 3.81 -25.05 -8.84
CA ILE A 182 5.26 -25.02 -8.64
C ILE A 182 5.83 -26.40 -8.97
N ASN A 183 6.77 -26.44 -9.93
CA ASN A 183 7.46 -27.66 -10.30
C ASN A 183 8.60 -27.96 -9.30
N LYS A 184 8.76 -29.22 -8.93
CA LYS A 184 9.78 -29.63 -7.97
C LYS A 184 11.18 -29.59 -8.60
N GLY A 185 12.14 -28.98 -7.91
CA GLY A 185 13.55 -28.91 -8.33
C GLY A 185 13.82 -27.91 -9.47
N GLU A 186 12.85 -27.08 -9.85
CA GLU A 186 12.99 -26.08 -10.89
C GLU A 186 13.16 -24.67 -10.31
N LEU A 187 14.06 -23.89 -10.91
CA LEU A 187 14.21 -22.46 -10.63
C LEU A 187 12.92 -21.73 -11.00
N SER A 188 12.26 -21.11 -10.03
CA SER A 188 11.02 -20.36 -10.26
C SER A 188 10.83 -19.21 -9.26
N ASP A 189 10.12 -18.17 -9.70
CA ASP A 189 9.77 -17.01 -8.89
C ASP A 189 8.25 -16.74 -8.84
N PHE A 190 7.77 -16.25 -7.69
CA PHE A 190 6.34 -15.98 -7.48
C PHE A 190 5.77 -14.95 -8.47
N GLY A 191 6.38 -13.77 -8.56
CA GLY A 191 5.88 -12.68 -9.40
C GLY A 191 6.01 -12.95 -10.91
N LYS A 192 7.04 -13.70 -11.30
CA LYS A 192 7.40 -13.93 -12.70
C LYS A 192 6.76 -15.17 -13.31
N ASP A 193 6.69 -16.26 -12.55
CA ASP A 193 6.31 -17.57 -13.07
C ASP A 193 4.98 -18.03 -12.48
N ILE A 194 4.86 -18.02 -11.15
CA ILE A 194 3.72 -18.67 -10.45
C ILE A 194 2.44 -17.83 -10.54
N PHE A 195 2.49 -16.55 -10.19
CA PHE A 195 1.29 -15.72 -10.21
C PHE A 195 0.69 -15.58 -11.62
N PRO A 196 1.50 -15.35 -12.69
CA PRO A 196 0.98 -15.41 -14.05
C PRO A 196 0.33 -16.77 -14.39
N ALA A 197 0.95 -17.88 -14.01
CA ALA A 197 0.38 -19.22 -14.24
C ALA A 197 -0.98 -19.43 -13.53
N ILE A 198 -1.14 -18.91 -12.31
CA ILE A 198 -2.42 -18.93 -11.59
C ILE A 198 -3.47 -18.09 -12.33
N LEU A 199 -3.12 -16.87 -12.75
CA LEU A 199 -4.05 -15.98 -13.46
C LEU A 199 -4.52 -16.59 -14.79
N HIS A 200 -3.64 -17.31 -15.50
CA HIS A 200 -4.01 -18.05 -16.72
C HIS A 200 -5.06 -19.15 -16.46
N LYS A 201 -5.16 -19.69 -15.24
CA LYS A 201 -6.21 -20.65 -14.85
C LYS A 201 -7.50 -19.97 -14.36
N GLY A 202 -7.45 -18.69 -14.00
CA GLY A 202 -8.62 -17.90 -13.62
C GLY A 202 -8.28 -16.63 -12.83
N ILE A 203 -8.97 -15.53 -13.14
CA ILE A 203 -8.71 -14.19 -12.60
C ILE A 203 -9.21 -13.96 -11.16
N HIS A 204 -9.93 -14.92 -10.55
CA HIS A 204 -10.45 -14.82 -9.18
C HIS A 204 -9.70 -15.72 -8.19
N LYS A 205 -8.39 -15.90 -8.41
CA LYS A 205 -7.56 -16.82 -7.63
C LYS A 205 -6.55 -16.12 -6.72
N ILE A 206 -6.18 -14.87 -7.01
CA ILE A 206 -5.25 -14.08 -6.20
C ILE A 206 -5.95 -12.81 -5.75
N ARG A 207 -5.87 -12.50 -4.46
CA ARG A 207 -6.40 -11.26 -3.87
C ARG A 207 -5.28 -10.33 -3.44
N ALA A 208 -5.47 -9.04 -3.61
CA ALA A 208 -4.51 -8.02 -3.21
C ALA A 208 -4.99 -7.30 -1.94
N TYR A 209 -4.24 -7.44 -0.86
CA TYR A 209 -4.41 -6.67 0.36
C TYR A 209 -3.58 -5.39 0.25
N ASN A 210 -4.24 -4.26 -0.03
CA ASN A 210 -3.58 -2.96 -0.10
C ASN A 210 -3.41 -2.38 1.31
N THR A 211 -2.17 -2.09 1.71
CA THR A 211 -1.88 -1.49 3.01
C THR A 211 -0.75 -0.44 2.93
N PRO A 212 -0.85 0.69 3.66
CA PRO A 212 0.22 1.69 3.77
C PRO A 212 1.22 1.40 4.92
N GLU A 213 1.14 0.20 5.51
CA GLU A 213 2.01 -0.25 6.60
C GLU A 213 3.46 -0.40 6.14
N TYR A 214 4.40 -0.48 7.10
CA TYR A 214 5.82 -0.46 6.76
C TYR A 214 6.27 -1.82 6.25
N ILE A 215 6.56 -1.92 4.95
CA ILE A 215 7.15 -3.10 4.30
C ILE A 215 8.17 -2.59 3.28
N LYS A 216 9.47 -2.79 3.53
CA LYS A 216 10.55 -2.29 2.67
C LYS A 216 11.72 -3.27 2.59
N ASP A 217 12.20 -3.53 1.38
CA ASP A 217 13.43 -4.30 1.17
C ASP A 217 14.67 -3.49 1.56
N LEU A 218 15.73 -4.18 1.98
CA LEU A 218 17.03 -3.57 2.28
C LEU A 218 18.13 -4.01 1.31
N GLY A 219 17.81 -4.13 0.02
CA GLY A 219 18.72 -4.69 -0.99
C GLY A 219 20.01 -3.93 -1.28
N THR A 220 20.18 -2.70 -0.78
CA THR A 220 21.34 -1.83 -1.03
C THR A 220 21.77 -1.09 0.25
N PRO A 221 23.02 -0.59 0.35
CA PRO A 221 23.49 0.14 1.53
C PRO A 221 22.65 1.37 1.88
N ASP A 222 22.18 2.10 0.87
CA ASP A 222 21.29 3.25 1.05
C ASP A 222 19.95 2.82 1.65
N ARG A 223 19.34 1.74 1.14
CA ARG A 223 18.09 1.19 1.68
C ARG A 223 18.27 0.69 3.10
N LEU A 224 19.39 0.03 3.41
CA LEU A 224 19.72 -0.39 4.78
C LEU A 224 19.76 0.81 5.73
N THR A 225 20.49 1.87 5.36
CA THR A 225 20.60 3.10 6.18
C THR A 225 19.22 3.74 6.43
N LEU A 226 18.38 3.82 5.38
CA LEU A 226 17.01 4.35 5.52
C LEU A 226 16.14 3.49 6.44
N VAL A 227 16.23 2.17 6.33
CA VAL A 227 15.50 1.23 7.18
C VAL A 227 15.97 1.32 8.63
N GLU A 228 17.28 1.36 8.88
CA GLU A 228 17.84 1.51 10.23
C GLU A 228 17.35 2.79 10.91
N ASN A 229 17.39 3.92 10.20
CA ASN A 229 16.86 5.19 10.70
C ASN A 229 15.35 5.10 11.01
N ALA A 230 14.58 4.40 10.17
CA ALA A 230 13.15 4.18 10.40
C ALA A 230 12.87 3.30 11.62
N VAL A 231 13.73 2.32 11.91
CA VAL A 231 13.64 1.50 13.12
C VAL A 231 13.98 2.33 14.36
N ILE A 232 15.10 3.05 14.33
CA ILE A 232 15.58 3.88 15.46
C ILE A 232 14.57 4.97 15.82
N SER A 233 13.97 5.62 14.83
CA SER A 233 12.94 6.65 15.04
C SER A 233 11.58 6.11 15.49
N GLY A 234 11.39 4.79 15.52
CA GLY A 234 10.08 4.16 15.79
C GLY A 234 9.08 4.24 14.62
N LYS A 235 9.50 4.77 13.46
CA LYS A 235 8.65 4.91 12.26
C LYS A 235 8.05 3.57 11.84
N VAL A 236 8.85 2.50 11.83
CA VAL A 236 8.40 1.15 11.43
C VAL A 236 7.20 0.70 12.26
N ALA A 237 7.31 0.72 13.60
CA ALA A 237 6.23 0.29 14.48
C ALA A 237 5.01 1.22 14.42
N SER A 238 5.23 2.54 14.25
CA SER A 238 4.15 3.53 14.17
C SER A 238 3.25 3.40 12.93
N PHE A 239 3.72 2.68 11.91
CA PHE A 239 2.99 2.47 10.67
C PHE A 239 2.07 1.25 10.74
N ASN A 240 2.22 0.38 11.73
CA ASN A 240 1.35 -0.77 11.93
C ASN A 240 -0.08 -0.34 12.28
N LYS A 241 -1.06 -0.87 11.53
CA LYS A 241 -2.48 -0.52 11.58
C LYS A 241 -3.15 -0.80 12.93
N LYS A 242 -2.56 -1.62 13.81
CA LYS A 242 -3.03 -1.77 15.20
C LYS A 242 -3.01 -0.45 15.96
N PHE A 243 -2.13 0.48 15.58
CA PHE A 243 -2.05 1.80 16.18
C PHE A 243 -2.76 2.82 15.29
N LYS A 244 -3.47 3.77 15.92
CA LYS A 244 -4.12 4.83 15.16
C LYS A 244 -3.09 5.77 14.55
N ARG A 245 -3.32 6.14 13.29
CA ARG A 245 -2.43 7.02 12.53
C ARG A 245 -3.20 8.21 11.96
N PRO A 246 -2.67 9.44 12.01
CA PRO A 246 -3.38 10.58 11.43
C PRO A 246 -3.31 10.54 9.89
N ALA A 247 -4.25 11.22 9.24
CA ALA A 247 -4.29 11.40 7.80
C ALA A 247 -4.40 12.89 7.43
N ILE A 248 -3.90 13.21 6.25
CA ILE A 248 -4.24 14.43 5.53
C ILE A 248 -5.14 13.98 4.38
N PHE A 249 -6.42 14.31 4.51
CA PHE A 249 -7.41 14.13 3.46
C PHE A 249 -7.26 15.26 2.45
N LEU A 250 -7.25 14.92 1.16
CA LEU A 250 -7.00 15.85 0.06
C LEU A 250 -8.20 15.80 -0.89
N ASP A 251 -8.74 16.96 -1.29
CA ASP A 251 -9.50 16.97 -2.54
C ASP A 251 -8.56 16.74 -3.73
N ARG A 252 -9.14 16.36 -4.87
CA ARG A 252 -8.40 16.11 -6.11
C ARG A 252 -8.39 17.36 -6.99
N ASP A 253 -9.55 17.75 -7.49
CA ASP A 253 -9.70 18.89 -8.39
C ASP A 253 -9.51 20.20 -7.62
N GLY A 254 -8.75 21.14 -8.17
CA GLY A 254 -8.42 22.41 -7.49
C GLY A 254 -7.34 22.32 -6.40
N VAL A 255 -6.93 21.11 -5.98
CA VAL A 255 -5.93 20.88 -4.91
C VAL A 255 -4.71 20.07 -5.40
N ILE A 256 -4.94 18.93 -6.05
CA ILE A 256 -3.89 18.08 -6.65
C ILE A 256 -3.76 18.38 -8.14
N ASN A 257 -4.88 18.44 -8.87
CA ASN A 257 -4.90 18.82 -10.28
C ASN A 257 -5.62 20.16 -10.48
N GLU A 258 -5.38 20.78 -11.64
CA GLU A 258 -6.14 21.96 -12.07
C GLU A 258 -7.65 21.66 -12.06
N GLU A 259 -8.45 22.57 -11.52
CA GLU A 259 -9.91 22.50 -11.64
C GLU A 259 -10.29 22.87 -13.09
N VAL A 260 -10.90 21.91 -13.78
CA VAL A 260 -11.31 22.03 -15.19
C VAL A 260 -12.79 21.65 -15.31
N ASP A 261 -13.65 22.47 -14.69
CA ASP A 261 -15.12 22.42 -14.70
C ASP A 261 -15.70 21.15 -15.34
N ASN A 262 -15.76 20.07 -14.56
CA ASN A 262 -16.14 18.71 -15.00
C ASN A 262 -15.06 18.00 -15.85
N LEU A 263 -13.93 17.63 -15.23
CA LEU A 263 -12.92 16.77 -15.85
C LEU A 263 -13.55 15.49 -16.40
N ARG A 264 -13.50 15.33 -17.73
CA ARG A 264 -14.03 14.17 -18.48
C ARG A 264 -12.98 13.49 -19.34
N ASN A 265 -11.88 14.17 -19.63
CA ASN A 265 -10.84 13.67 -20.51
C ASN A 265 -9.51 13.64 -19.78
N ILE A 266 -8.80 12.51 -19.90
CA ILE A 266 -7.46 12.33 -19.35
C ILE A 266 -6.44 13.37 -19.83
N ASN A 267 -6.64 13.95 -21.01
CA ASN A 267 -5.74 14.99 -21.55
C ASN A 267 -5.90 16.33 -20.85
N ASP A 268 -7.04 16.58 -20.22
CA ASP A 268 -7.30 17.80 -19.45
C ASP A 268 -6.73 17.69 -18.02
N PHE A 269 -6.35 16.48 -17.58
CA PHE A 269 -5.70 16.28 -16.29
C PHE A 269 -4.28 16.86 -16.30
N LYS A 270 -4.03 17.80 -15.38
CA LYS A 270 -2.72 18.43 -15.15
C LYS A 270 -2.50 18.64 -13.66
N LEU A 271 -1.37 18.17 -13.13
CA LEU A 271 -0.97 18.46 -11.76
C LEU A 271 -0.74 19.95 -11.54
N LEU A 272 -1.17 20.45 -10.38
CA LEU A 272 -0.79 21.78 -9.92
C LEU A 272 0.71 21.81 -9.56
N PRO A 273 1.36 22.99 -9.62
CA PRO A 273 2.77 23.11 -9.26
C PRO A 273 3.07 22.59 -7.86
N ARG A 274 4.21 21.90 -7.70
CA ARG A 274 4.77 21.43 -6.41
C ARG A 274 3.90 20.43 -5.64
N VAL A 275 2.84 19.90 -6.25
CA VAL A 275 1.96 18.89 -5.63
C VAL A 275 2.73 17.62 -5.27
N SER A 276 3.58 17.12 -6.16
CA SER A 276 4.39 15.93 -5.87
C SER A 276 5.35 16.16 -4.70
N GLU A 277 5.94 17.35 -4.59
CA GLU A 277 6.77 17.72 -3.43
C GLU A 277 5.96 17.77 -2.13
N ALA A 278 4.73 18.29 -2.19
CA ALA A 278 3.82 18.35 -1.05
C ALA A 278 3.45 16.94 -0.58
N ILE A 279 3.01 16.07 -1.50
CA ILE A 279 2.64 14.67 -1.19
C ILE A 279 3.86 13.91 -0.65
N LYS A 280 5.06 14.13 -1.20
CA LYS A 280 6.31 13.53 -0.69
C LYS A 280 6.62 13.95 0.75
N LYS A 281 6.35 15.20 1.13
CA LYS A 281 6.43 15.65 2.54
C LYS A 281 5.46 14.86 3.42
N ILE A 282 4.23 14.62 2.96
CA ILE A 282 3.27 13.76 3.67
C ILE A 282 3.84 12.34 3.81
N ASN A 283 4.35 11.73 2.74
CA ASN A 283 4.92 10.36 2.75
C ASN A 283 6.10 10.22 3.72
N ASN A 284 6.90 11.27 3.88
CA ASN A 284 8.03 11.28 4.81
C ASN A 284 7.62 11.48 6.28
N SER A 285 6.42 12.01 6.52
CA SER A 285 5.85 12.22 7.84
C SER A 285 5.12 10.99 8.41
N LYS A 286 4.43 11.17 9.55
CA LYS A 286 3.53 10.19 10.16
C LYS A 286 2.13 10.15 9.54
N PHE A 287 1.80 11.05 8.62
CA PHE A 287 0.45 11.16 8.06
C PHE A 287 0.24 10.19 6.89
N LEU A 288 -1.00 9.74 6.69
CA LEU A 288 -1.45 9.14 5.44
C LEU A 288 -1.91 10.24 4.46
N ALA A 289 -1.59 10.11 3.18
CA ALA A 289 -2.14 10.95 2.10
C ALA A 289 -3.37 10.24 1.49
N ILE A 290 -4.58 10.71 1.80
CA ILE A 290 -5.82 10.07 1.35
C ILE A 290 -6.61 11.05 0.48
N VAL A 291 -6.91 10.69 -0.77
CA VAL A 291 -7.71 11.53 -1.66
C VAL A 291 -9.19 11.23 -1.44
N ILE A 292 -10.01 12.28 -1.30
CA ILE A 292 -11.46 12.23 -1.09
C ILE A 292 -12.13 13.18 -2.10
N THR A 293 -12.72 12.62 -3.16
CA THR A 293 -13.23 13.43 -4.28
C THR A 293 -14.65 13.08 -4.72
N ASN A 294 -15.43 14.09 -5.11
CA ASN A 294 -16.75 13.89 -5.70
C ASN A 294 -16.59 13.72 -7.22
N GLN A 295 -16.99 12.59 -7.79
CA GLN A 295 -16.87 12.30 -9.23
C GLN A 295 -18.27 12.13 -9.87
N PRO A 296 -19.11 13.19 -9.89
CA PRO A 296 -20.48 13.09 -10.36
C PRO A 296 -20.60 12.82 -11.87
N MET A 297 -19.49 12.89 -12.61
CA MET A 297 -19.51 12.69 -14.06
C MET A 297 -19.89 11.28 -14.46
N ILE A 298 -19.65 10.31 -13.56
CA ILE A 298 -20.12 8.95 -13.70
C ILE A 298 -21.64 8.89 -13.64
N ALA A 299 -22.27 9.40 -12.57
CA ALA A 299 -23.72 9.45 -12.50
C ALA A 299 -24.36 10.23 -13.66
N LYS A 300 -23.70 11.29 -14.14
CA LYS A 300 -24.17 12.09 -15.30
C LYS A 300 -23.99 11.41 -16.65
N GLY A 301 -23.29 10.26 -16.73
CA GLY A 301 -23.08 9.53 -17.97
C GLY A 301 -21.99 10.11 -18.89
N PHE A 302 -21.18 11.04 -18.39
CA PHE A 302 -20.13 11.71 -19.20
C PHE A 302 -18.73 11.14 -18.99
N LEU A 303 -18.58 10.18 -18.07
CA LEU A 303 -17.33 9.49 -17.76
C LEU A 303 -17.67 8.10 -17.22
N SER A 304 -17.04 7.05 -17.73
CA SER A 304 -17.15 5.70 -17.17
C SER A 304 -16.20 5.50 -15.99
N GLU A 305 -16.43 4.46 -15.17
CA GLU A 305 -15.50 4.11 -14.09
C GLU A 305 -14.11 3.70 -14.61
N LEU A 306 -14.05 3.09 -15.79
CA LEU A 306 -12.79 2.76 -16.46
C LEU A 306 -12.03 4.02 -16.87
N GLU A 307 -12.70 5.00 -17.47
CA GLU A 307 -12.05 6.27 -17.83
C GLU A 307 -11.61 7.06 -16.59
N LEU A 308 -12.40 7.06 -15.51
CA LEU A 308 -11.96 7.63 -14.23
C LEU A 308 -10.74 6.89 -13.67
N SER A 309 -10.72 5.57 -13.76
CA SER A 309 -9.57 4.76 -13.34
C SER A 309 -8.32 5.16 -14.12
N GLU A 310 -8.39 5.40 -15.42
CA GLU A 310 -7.24 5.85 -16.22
C GLU A 310 -6.77 7.26 -15.83
N ILE A 311 -7.68 8.17 -15.46
CA ILE A 311 -7.32 9.48 -14.88
C ILE A 311 -6.58 9.31 -13.56
N HIS A 312 -7.04 8.42 -12.67
CA HIS A 312 -6.37 8.15 -11.40
C HIS A 312 -5.01 7.48 -11.59
N LYS A 313 -4.88 6.55 -12.55
CA LYS A 313 -3.59 5.97 -12.91
C LYS A 313 -2.62 7.05 -13.41
N LYS A 314 -3.07 7.97 -14.27
CA LYS A 314 -2.25 9.11 -14.70
C LYS A 314 -1.80 9.97 -13.52
N LEU A 315 -2.70 10.29 -12.58
CA LEU A 315 -2.35 10.99 -11.33
C LEU A 315 -1.24 10.25 -10.58
N GLU A 316 -1.42 8.96 -10.29
CA GLU A 316 -0.46 8.15 -9.53
C GLU A 316 0.88 8.03 -10.26
N THR A 317 0.87 7.89 -11.59
CA THR A 317 2.07 7.86 -12.41
C THR A 317 2.83 9.19 -12.39
N GLU A 318 2.14 10.32 -12.58
CA GLU A 318 2.78 11.64 -12.64
C GLU A 318 3.40 12.04 -11.29
N ILE A 319 2.73 11.79 -10.16
CA ILE A 319 3.36 12.03 -8.84
C ILE A 319 4.47 11.02 -8.54
N GLY A 320 4.36 9.79 -9.07
CA GLY A 320 5.34 8.72 -8.91
C GLY A 320 6.70 9.05 -9.55
N HIS A 321 6.72 9.85 -10.63
CA HIS A 321 7.97 10.34 -11.24
C HIS A 321 8.84 11.13 -10.26
N GLU A 322 8.24 11.82 -9.30
CA GLU A 322 8.91 12.61 -8.27
C GLU A 322 9.12 11.84 -6.94
N ARG A 323 8.91 10.51 -6.97
CA ARG A 323 8.98 9.61 -5.82
C ARG A 323 7.97 9.97 -4.72
N ALA A 324 6.76 10.36 -5.13
CA ALA A 324 5.62 10.64 -4.25
C ALA A 324 4.48 9.67 -4.56
N TYR A 325 3.61 9.44 -3.58
CA TYR A 325 2.44 8.57 -3.74
C TYR A 325 1.30 8.96 -2.82
N VAL A 326 0.07 8.70 -3.24
CA VAL A 326 -1.10 8.74 -2.35
C VAL A 326 -1.33 7.34 -1.79
N ASN A 327 -1.80 7.24 -0.54
CA ASN A 327 -2.06 5.94 0.08
C ASN A 327 -3.35 5.31 -0.45
N LYS A 328 -4.36 6.13 -0.77
CA LYS A 328 -5.63 5.68 -1.32
C LYS A 328 -6.39 6.83 -1.97
N ILE A 329 -7.16 6.53 -3.00
CA ILE A 329 -8.14 7.43 -3.59
C ILE A 329 -9.55 6.87 -3.32
N TYR A 330 -10.38 7.64 -2.64
CA TYR A 330 -11.81 7.40 -2.54
C TYR A 330 -12.56 8.43 -3.37
N TYR A 331 -13.53 7.95 -4.14
CA TYR A 331 -14.41 8.81 -4.90
C TYR A 331 -15.87 8.46 -4.68
N CYS A 332 -16.74 9.45 -4.82
CA CYS A 332 -18.19 9.25 -4.80
C CYS A 332 -18.75 9.49 -6.22
N PRO A 333 -19.28 8.45 -6.89
CA PRO A 333 -19.77 8.57 -8.27
C PRO A 333 -21.17 9.20 -8.37
N HIS A 334 -21.87 9.34 -7.25
CA HIS A 334 -23.29 9.69 -7.18
C HIS A 334 -23.59 11.17 -7.41
N HIS A 335 -24.80 11.44 -7.89
CA HIS A 335 -25.35 12.79 -8.04
C HIS A 335 -26.85 12.82 -7.69
N PRO A 336 -27.34 13.71 -6.81
CA PRO A 336 -28.73 13.66 -6.36
C PRO A 336 -29.77 14.10 -7.41
N GLU A 337 -29.36 14.93 -8.37
CA GLU A 337 -30.27 15.46 -9.40
C GLU A 337 -30.20 14.64 -10.68
N ALA A 338 -31.39 14.35 -11.22
CA ALA A 338 -31.65 13.73 -12.52
C ALA A 338 -31.85 14.78 -13.62
N GLY A 339 -31.91 14.34 -14.87
CA GLY A 339 -32.18 15.19 -16.04
C GLY A 339 -30.97 15.44 -16.95
N PHE A 340 -29.92 14.62 -16.84
CA PHE A 340 -28.79 14.64 -17.77
C PHE A 340 -28.99 13.56 -18.85
N GLU A 341 -28.69 13.90 -20.09
CA GLU A 341 -28.70 12.93 -21.18
C GLU A 341 -27.64 11.86 -20.96
N GLY A 342 -28.02 10.57 -21.04
CA GLY A 342 -27.11 9.44 -20.81
C GLY A 342 -26.84 9.09 -19.35
N GLU A 343 -27.59 9.68 -18.40
CA GLU A 343 -27.34 9.47 -16.98
C GLU A 343 -27.55 8.02 -16.50
N ILE A 344 -26.76 7.65 -15.48
CA ILE A 344 -26.86 6.34 -14.83
C ILE A 344 -27.86 6.46 -13.68
N ILE A 345 -29.10 6.04 -13.93
CA ILE A 345 -30.24 6.19 -12.99
C ILE A 345 -29.93 5.61 -11.60
N SER A 346 -29.24 4.46 -11.52
CA SER A 346 -28.89 3.83 -10.25
C SER A 346 -27.95 4.67 -9.38
N LEU A 347 -27.21 5.61 -9.98
CA LEU A 347 -26.30 6.51 -9.27
C LEU A 347 -26.95 7.87 -8.94
N LYS A 348 -28.23 8.07 -9.31
CA LYS A 348 -29.00 9.28 -9.05
C LYS A 348 -29.66 9.30 -7.69
N ILE A 349 -28.82 9.27 -6.66
CA ILE A 349 -29.27 9.13 -5.27
C ILE A 349 -28.66 10.19 -4.36
N LYS A 350 -29.36 10.48 -3.26
CA LYS A 350 -28.76 11.15 -2.10
C LYS A 350 -28.01 10.09 -1.30
N CYS A 351 -26.68 10.13 -1.33
CA CYS A 351 -25.81 9.16 -0.67
C CYS A 351 -25.03 9.78 0.49
N GLU A 352 -24.51 8.92 1.36
CA GLU A 352 -23.66 9.32 2.48
C GLU A 352 -22.18 9.53 2.08
N CYS A 353 -21.76 9.09 0.88
CA CYS A 353 -20.37 9.29 0.45
C CYS A 353 -20.06 10.69 -0.06
N ARG A 354 -21.05 11.39 -0.63
CA ARG A 354 -20.82 12.62 -1.38
C ARG A 354 -20.52 13.76 -0.42
N LYS A 355 -19.39 14.44 -0.61
CA LYS A 355 -19.05 15.65 0.18
C LYS A 355 -20.20 16.67 0.06
N PRO A 356 -20.67 17.27 1.17
CA PRO A 356 -19.98 17.35 2.47
C PRO A 356 -20.28 16.24 3.48
N ASN A 357 -20.97 15.17 3.08
CA ASN A 357 -21.08 13.98 3.94
C ASN A 357 -19.71 13.29 4.06
N ILE A 358 -19.56 12.48 5.11
CA ILE A 358 -18.26 11.95 5.54
C ILE A 358 -18.04 10.48 5.19
N GLY A 359 -18.93 9.83 4.43
CA GLY A 359 -18.87 8.38 4.20
C GLY A 359 -17.57 7.89 3.56
N MET A 360 -16.91 8.70 2.71
CA MET A 360 -15.58 8.36 2.18
C MET A 360 -14.48 8.42 3.28
N ILE A 361 -14.56 9.39 4.19
CA ILE A 361 -13.65 9.51 5.33
C ILE A 361 -13.88 8.34 6.30
N GLU A 362 -15.13 8.00 6.62
CA GLU A 362 -15.47 6.86 7.48
C GLU A 362 -14.95 5.54 6.91
N LYS A 363 -15.04 5.35 5.58
CA LYS A 363 -14.45 4.20 4.89
C LYS A 363 -12.93 4.17 5.09
N ALA A 364 -12.24 5.30 4.90
CA ALA A 364 -10.79 5.40 5.15
C ALA A 364 -10.42 5.13 6.61
N VAL A 365 -11.21 5.62 7.58
CA VAL A 365 -11.00 5.39 9.01
C VAL A 365 -11.11 3.90 9.34
N LYS A 366 -12.13 3.21 8.80
CA LYS A 366 -12.29 1.77 8.98
C LYS A 366 -11.16 0.98 8.31
N GLU A 367 -10.76 1.38 7.11
CA GLU A 367 -9.74 0.68 6.31
C GLU A 367 -8.34 0.83 6.91
N PHE A 368 -7.99 2.00 7.47
CA PHE A 368 -6.62 2.32 7.91
C PHE A 368 -6.47 2.71 9.39
N ASN A 369 -7.53 2.57 10.20
CA ASN A 369 -7.53 2.91 11.63
C ASN A 369 -7.09 4.38 11.90
N ILE A 370 -7.69 5.33 11.18
CA ILE A 370 -7.24 6.73 11.19
C ILE A 370 -7.63 7.46 12.49
N ASP A 371 -6.70 8.27 13.04
CA ASP A 371 -6.97 9.20 14.14
C ASP A 371 -7.50 10.54 13.61
N LEU A 372 -8.83 10.70 13.55
CA LEU A 372 -9.45 11.94 13.08
C LEU A 372 -9.07 13.17 13.92
N SER A 373 -8.85 13.02 15.23
CA SER A 373 -8.53 14.15 16.12
C SER A 373 -7.19 14.83 15.81
N LYS A 374 -6.32 14.11 15.10
CA LYS A 374 -5.01 14.58 14.65
C LYS A 374 -4.92 14.70 13.13
N SER A 375 -6.05 14.56 12.43
CA SER A 375 -6.12 14.60 10.97
C SER A 375 -6.52 15.97 10.45
N TYR A 376 -6.30 16.16 9.16
CA TYR A 376 -6.57 17.40 8.44
C TYR A 376 -7.34 17.11 7.15
N PHE A 377 -8.16 18.05 6.71
CA PHE A 377 -8.76 18.08 5.37
C PHE A 377 -8.27 19.32 4.63
N ILE A 378 -7.66 19.12 3.45
CA ILE A 378 -7.21 20.18 2.56
C ILE A 378 -8.13 20.18 1.32
N GLY A 379 -8.77 21.32 1.08
CA GLY A 379 -9.71 21.51 -0.02
C GLY A 379 -9.66 22.93 -0.57
N ASP A 380 -10.26 23.16 -1.73
CA ASP A 380 -10.36 24.47 -2.37
C ASP A 380 -11.79 25.04 -2.31
N THR A 381 -12.79 24.27 -1.87
CA THR A 381 -14.20 24.71 -1.80
C THR A 381 -14.74 24.84 -0.38
N THR A 382 -15.85 25.57 -0.20
CA THR A 382 -16.62 25.58 1.05
C THR A 382 -17.24 24.21 1.36
N ILE A 383 -17.49 23.37 0.34
CA ILE A 383 -17.88 21.96 0.54
C ILE A 383 -16.80 21.20 1.31
N ASP A 384 -15.54 21.35 0.94
CA ASP A 384 -14.43 20.62 1.57
C ASP A 384 -14.24 21.03 3.02
N VAL A 385 -14.29 22.32 3.29
CA VAL A 385 -14.24 22.86 4.66
C VAL A 385 -15.40 22.31 5.48
N GLN A 386 -16.62 22.32 4.93
CA GLN A 386 -17.78 21.72 5.61
C GLN A 386 -17.60 20.21 5.84
N THR A 387 -16.99 19.49 4.89
CA THR A 387 -16.69 18.05 5.03
C THR A 387 -15.75 17.81 6.20
N GLY A 388 -14.67 18.59 6.31
CA GLY A 388 -13.71 18.47 7.40
C GLY A 388 -14.32 18.80 8.77
N ILE A 389 -15.17 19.84 8.84
CA ILE A 389 -15.95 20.16 10.05
C ILE A 389 -16.86 18.99 10.44
N ASN A 390 -17.60 18.42 9.49
CA ASN A 390 -18.49 17.29 9.74
C ASN A 390 -17.73 16.05 10.22
N ALA A 391 -16.50 15.84 9.73
CA ALA A 391 -15.62 14.75 10.15
C ALA A 391 -14.83 15.05 11.44
N ASN A 392 -15.00 16.25 12.01
CA ASN A 392 -14.26 16.73 13.18
C ASN A 392 -12.72 16.66 13.00
N VAL A 393 -12.24 17.07 11.82
CA VAL A 393 -10.82 17.23 11.50
C VAL A 393 -10.50 18.72 11.29
N LYS A 394 -9.22 19.09 11.43
CA LYS A 394 -8.79 20.46 11.12
C LYS A 394 -8.86 20.71 9.62
N THR A 395 -9.19 21.93 9.21
CA THR A 395 -9.47 22.29 7.82
C THR A 395 -8.50 23.34 7.30
N VAL A 396 -7.97 23.11 6.10
CA VAL A 396 -7.13 24.07 5.39
C VAL A 396 -7.74 24.35 4.03
N LEU A 397 -8.07 25.61 3.77
CA LEU A 397 -8.53 26.06 2.46
C LEU A 397 -7.34 26.53 1.63
N VAL A 398 -7.11 25.95 0.46
CA VAL A 398 -6.09 26.44 -0.49
C VAL A 398 -6.67 27.54 -1.39
N LYS A 399 -5.80 28.41 -1.92
CA LYS A 399 -6.18 29.49 -2.86
C LYS A 399 -6.12 29.08 -4.34
N THR A 400 -5.78 27.83 -4.63
CA THR A 400 -5.94 27.21 -5.95
C THR A 400 -7.42 26.86 -6.19
N GLY A 401 -7.77 26.47 -7.43
CA GLY A 401 -9.14 26.08 -7.78
C GLY A 401 -10.17 27.18 -7.49
N HIS A 402 -11.22 26.83 -6.74
CA HIS A 402 -12.29 27.75 -6.36
C HIS A 402 -11.95 28.73 -5.23
N ALA A 403 -10.90 28.48 -4.43
CA ALA A 403 -10.49 29.33 -3.31
C ALA A 403 -11.65 29.75 -2.36
N GLY A 404 -12.61 28.86 -2.11
CA GLY A 404 -13.79 29.08 -1.27
C GLY A 404 -14.87 29.95 -1.90
N SER A 405 -14.81 30.22 -3.21
CA SER A 405 -15.76 31.09 -3.91
C SER A 405 -17.07 30.40 -4.34
N ASP A 406 -17.23 29.10 -4.09
CA ASP A 406 -18.39 28.31 -4.49
C ASP A 406 -19.67 28.64 -3.69
N LYS A 407 -19.55 29.35 -2.55
CA LYS A 407 -20.66 29.91 -1.74
C LYS A 407 -21.74 28.90 -1.34
N LYS A 408 -21.44 27.60 -1.32
CA LYS A 408 -22.41 26.56 -0.96
C LYS A 408 -22.63 26.45 0.54
N TYR A 409 -21.60 26.74 1.33
CA TYR A 409 -21.66 26.72 2.79
C TYR A 409 -21.06 28.00 3.38
N ASN A 410 -21.68 28.53 4.44
CA ASN A 410 -21.14 29.64 5.21
C ASN A 410 -20.24 29.09 6.33
N VAL A 411 -19.01 28.76 5.97
CA VAL A 411 -18.02 28.11 6.86
C VAL A 411 -16.71 28.90 6.88
N LYS A 412 -15.95 28.74 7.96
CA LYS A 412 -14.62 29.31 8.12
C LYS A 412 -13.61 28.17 8.31
N PRO A 413 -12.55 28.07 7.47
CA PRO A 413 -11.51 27.08 7.67
C PRO A 413 -10.61 27.45 8.86
N ASP A 414 -9.92 26.46 9.43
CA ASP A 414 -8.95 26.67 10.52
C ASP A 414 -7.69 27.39 10.03
N ALA A 415 -7.27 27.13 8.78
CA ALA A 415 -6.17 27.82 8.12
C ALA A 415 -6.44 28.08 6.63
N ILE A 416 -5.68 29.01 6.05
CA ILE A 416 -5.70 29.30 4.61
C ILE A 416 -4.25 29.22 4.11
N ALA A 417 -4.05 28.50 3.01
CA ALA A 417 -2.75 28.33 2.37
C ALA A 417 -2.81 28.78 0.90
N ILE A 418 -1.66 29.13 0.32
CA ILE A 418 -1.61 29.55 -1.09
C ILE A 418 -1.84 28.35 -2.03
N ASP A 419 -1.22 27.22 -1.74
CA ASP A 419 -1.31 25.97 -2.50
C ASP A 419 -1.18 24.76 -1.56
N LEU A 420 -1.19 23.54 -2.13
CA LEU A 420 -1.05 22.30 -1.37
C LEU A 420 0.31 22.20 -0.64
N TYR A 421 1.40 22.70 -1.24
CA TYR A 421 2.72 22.64 -0.62
C TYR A 421 2.77 23.48 0.65
N ASP A 422 2.26 24.71 0.59
CA ASP A 422 2.17 25.63 1.71
C ASP A 422 1.28 25.03 2.82
N ALA A 423 0.11 24.48 2.45
CA ALA A 423 -0.79 23.81 3.39
C ALA A 423 -0.09 22.67 4.14
N VAL A 424 0.57 21.76 3.42
CA VAL A 424 1.28 20.63 4.02
C VAL A 424 2.45 21.11 4.89
N SER A 425 3.20 22.12 4.46
CA SER A 425 4.33 22.64 5.23
C SER A 425 3.88 23.22 6.56
N GLN A 426 2.81 24.04 6.57
CA GLN A 426 2.21 24.57 7.79
C GLN A 426 1.72 23.45 8.72
N ILE A 427 1.06 22.42 8.18
CA ILE A 427 0.59 21.27 8.98
C ILE A 427 1.76 20.57 9.67
N LEU A 428 2.84 20.29 8.95
CA LEU A 428 3.99 19.58 9.51
C LEU A 428 4.73 20.43 10.56
N GLU A 429 4.95 21.72 10.30
CA GLU A 429 5.57 22.64 11.26
C GLU A 429 4.80 22.75 12.59
N MET A 430 3.46 22.68 12.54
CA MET A 430 2.62 22.67 13.75
C MET A 430 2.67 21.36 14.53
N ASN A 431 3.16 20.27 13.93
CA ASN A 431 3.15 18.92 14.51
C ASN A 431 4.56 18.39 14.86
N ASP A 432 5.61 19.12 14.47
CA ASP A 432 7.01 18.83 14.80
C ASP A 432 7.49 19.56 16.08
N ASN A 433 6.65 20.48 16.62
CA ASN A 433 6.77 21.05 17.97
C ASN A 433 5.92 20.25 18.97
#